data_AF-A0A381ZVM0-F1
#
_entry.id   AF-A0A381ZVM0-F1
#
_cell.length_a   1.000
_cell.length_b   1.000
_cell.length_c   1.000
_cell.angle_alpha   90.00
_cell.angle_beta   90.00
_cell.angle_gamma   90.00
#
_symmetry.space_group_name_H-M   'P 1'
#
loop_
_entity.id
_entity.type
_entity.pdbx_description
1 polymer ?
#
loop_
_entity_poly.entity_id
_entity_poly.type
_entity_poly.pdbx_seq_one_letter_code
_entity_poly.pdbx_strand_id
1 'polypeptide(L)'
;MVEMDDETRQALLLFNRRAEAAEAEAELARKLIRAEKGKDQATEALKQAQDSGSGAETVAAAEAEWRTALDRWQKLTDGEDPDATEEPEDEPTEEPEDEPTEEPEDEPT
;
A
#
# COMPACT_ATOMS: atom_id res chain seq x y z
N MET A 1 30.45 -23.97 10.38
CA MET A 1 29.51 -22.86 10.11
C MET A 1 28.20 -23.33 10.70
N VAL A 2 27.61 -22.60 11.64
CA VAL A 2 26.32 -23.02 12.24
C VAL A 2 25.27 -22.79 11.15
N GLU A 3 24.69 -23.87 10.65
CA GLU A 3 23.54 -23.79 9.76
C GLU A 3 22.35 -23.27 10.56
N MET A 4 21.62 -22.33 9.97
CA MET A 4 20.50 -21.70 10.65
C MET A 4 19.31 -22.66 10.65
N ASP A 5 18.79 -22.98 11.84
CA ASP A 5 17.66 -23.88 12.01
C ASP A 5 16.44 -23.38 11.23
N ASP A 6 15.64 -24.30 10.71
CA ASP A 6 14.51 -24.00 9.83
C ASP A 6 13.48 -23.08 10.50
N GLU A 7 13.23 -23.29 11.80
CA GLU A 7 12.38 -22.42 12.63
C GLU A 7 12.86 -20.96 12.63
N THR A 8 14.19 -20.74 12.66
CA THR A 8 14.76 -19.38 12.61
C THR A 8 14.59 -18.77 11.22
N ARG A 9 14.67 -19.57 10.15
CA ARG A 9 14.44 -19.11 8.77
C ARG A 9 12.97 -18.70 8.58
N GLN A 10 12.04 -19.53 9.05
CA GLN A 10 10.61 -19.25 8.98
C GLN A 10 10.24 -18.01 9.79
N ALA A 11 10.81 -17.84 10.99
CA ALA A 11 10.62 -16.67 11.82
C ALA A 11 11.11 -15.37 11.13
N LEU A 12 12.26 -15.40 10.44
CA LEU A 12 12.74 -14.24 9.67
C LEU A 12 11.85 -13.91 8.47
N LEU A 13 11.36 -14.92 7.74
CA LEU A 13 10.46 -14.71 6.60
C LEU A 13 9.15 -14.03 7.06
N LEU A 14 8.53 -14.54 8.13
CA LEU A 14 7.32 -13.94 8.70
C LEU A 14 7.56 -12.51 9.20
N PHE A 15 8.71 -12.26 9.82
CA PHE A 15 9.09 -10.92 10.28
C PHE A 15 9.24 -9.95 9.10
N ASN A 16 9.93 -10.35 8.03
CA ASN A 16 10.13 -9.51 6.85
C ASN A 16 8.79 -9.19 6.18
N ARG A 17 7.93 -10.19 5.97
CA ARG A 17 6.59 -9.97 5.40
C ARG A 17 5.78 -8.98 6.22
N ARG A 18 5.85 -9.07 7.55
CA ARG A 18 5.17 -8.12 8.44
C ARG A 18 5.79 -6.73 8.39
N ALA A 19 7.11 -6.63 8.25
CA ALA A 19 7.80 -5.37 8.10
C ALA A 19 7.40 -4.68 6.78
N GLU A 20 7.36 -5.42 5.68
CA GLU A 20 6.89 -4.95 4.37
C GLU A 20 5.43 -4.49 4.41
N ALA A 21 4.54 -5.27 5.03
CA ALA A 21 3.15 -4.87 5.21
C ALA A 21 3.02 -3.58 6.05
N ALA A 22 3.81 -3.43 7.13
CA ALA A 22 3.82 -2.23 7.94
C ALA A 22 4.38 -1.01 7.19
N GLU A 23 5.39 -1.19 6.33
CA GLU A 23 5.91 -0.14 5.46
C GLU A 23 4.91 0.27 4.39
N ALA A 24 4.20 -0.68 3.79
CA ALA A 24 3.13 -0.42 2.83
C ALA A 24 1.98 0.38 3.48
N GLU A 25 1.53 -0.02 4.68
CA GLU A 25 0.53 0.74 5.45
C GLU A 25 1.01 2.15 5.78
N ALA A 26 2.27 2.31 6.18
CA ALA A 26 2.85 3.61 6.48
C ALA A 26 2.96 4.52 5.24
N GLU A 27 3.31 3.97 4.08
CA GLU A 27 3.32 4.71 2.81
C GLU A 27 1.91 5.10 2.38
N LEU A 28 0.92 4.22 2.48
CA LEU A 28 -0.49 4.55 2.22
C LEU A 28 -0.96 5.69 3.14
N ALA A 29 -0.65 5.62 4.44
CA ALA A 29 -0.98 6.69 5.38
C ALA A 29 -0.33 8.04 4.99
N ARG A 30 0.94 8.02 4.56
CA ARG A 30 1.64 9.22 4.07
C ARG A 30 1.04 9.76 2.77
N LYS A 31 0.65 8.88 1.85
CA LYS A 31 -0.02 9.26 0.59
C LYS A 31 -1.38 9.90 0.88
N LEU A 32 -2.16 9.34 1.80
CA LEU A 32 -3.44 9.89 2.22
C LEU A 32 -3.29 11.30 2.82
N ILE A 33 -2.34 11.50 3.74
CA ILE A 33 -2.05 12.82 4.34
C ILE A 33 -1.66 13.84 3.25
N ARG A 34 -0.82 13.43 2.28
CA ARG A 34 -0.44 14.30 1.16
C ARG A 34 -1.62 14.64 0.27
N ALA A 35 -2.48 13.67 -0.03
CA ALA A 35 -3.66 13.86 -0.87
C ALA A 35 -4.70 14.77 -0.18
N GLU A 36 -4.92 14.59 1.13
CA GLU A 36 -5.78 15.47 1.92
C GLU A 36 -5.28 16.91 1.89
N LYS A 37 -3.98 17.12 2.15
CA LYS A 37 -3.37 18.44 2.05
C LYS A 37 -3.47 19.04 0.65
N GLY A 38 -3.28 18.23 -0.39
CA GLY A 38 -3.40 18.66 -1.80
C GLY A 38 -4.83 19.10 -2.14
N LYS A 39 -5.84 18.35 -1.70
CA LYS A 39 -7.25 18.69 -1.83
C LYS A 39 -7.58 20.01 -1.12
N ASP A 40 -7.11 20.19 0.11
CA ASP A 40 -7.35 21.41 0.88
C ASP A 40 -6.69 22.63 0.21
N GLN A 41 -5.45 22.48 -0.27
CA GLN A 41 -4.76 23.52 -1.02
C GLN A 41 -5.48 23.88 -2.33
N ALA A 42 -5.95 22.90 -3.08
CA ALA A 42 -6.69 23.14 -4.31
C ALA A 42 -8.06 23.79 -4.04
N THR A 43 -8.69 23.45 -2.92
CA THR A 43 -9.95 24.08 -2.46
C THR A 43 -9.72 25.56 -2.13
N GLU A 44 -8.66 25.88 -1.39
CA GLU A 44 -8.27 27.26 -1.08
C GLU A 44 -7.90 28.04 -2.35
N ALA A 45 -7.17 27.44 -3.28
CA ALA A 45 -6.80 28.06 -4.56
C ALA A 45 -8.03 28.36 -5.44
N LEU A 46 -8.98 27.42 -5.53
CA LEU A 46 -10.24 27.62 -6.24
C LEU A 46 -11.05 28.77 -5.62
N LYS A 47 -11.17 28.79 -4.28
CA LYS A 47 -11.85 29.86 -3.57
C LYS A 47 -11.18 31.21 -3.80
N GLN A 48 -9.85 31.26 -3.72
CA GLN A 48 -9.10 32.48 -4.01
C GLN A 48 -9.29 32.96 -5.45
N ALA A 49 -9.30 32.06 -6.44
CA ALA A 49 -9.54 32.40 -7.83
C ALA A 49 -10.96 33.00 -8.03
N GLN A 50 -11.96 32.44 -7.35
CA GLN A 50 -13.33 32.95 -7.37
C GLN A 50 -13.46 34.31 -6.66
N ASP A 51 -12.88 34.44 -5.47
CA ASP A 51 -12.98 35.66 -4.63
C ASP A 51 -12.19 36.84 -5.20
N SER A 52 -11.07 36.58 -5.88
CA SER A 52 -10.24 37.62 -6.51
C SER A 52 -10.82 38.16 -7.82
N GLY A 53 -11.91 37.58 -8.32
CA GLY A 53 -12.44 37.90 -9.65
C GLY A 53 -11.46 37.53 -10.77
N SER A 54 -10.66 36.47 -10.56
CA SER A 54 -9.77 35.95 -11.60
C SER A 54 -10.60 35.57 -12.83
N GLY A 55 -10.00 35.69 -14.02
CA GLY A 55 -10.68 35.38 -15.28
C GLY A 55 -11.27 33.97 -15.29
N ALA A 56 -12.32 33.75 -16.08
CA ALA A 56 -13.02 32.46 -16.14
C ALA A 56 -12.08 31.28 -16.43
N GLU A 57 -11.02 31.51 -17.21
CA GLU A 57 -9.99 30.51 -17.50
C GLU A 57 -9.17 30.12 -16.27
N THR A 58 -8.82 31.08 -15.40
CA THR A 58 -8.10 30.82 -14.14
C THR A 58 -8.96 30.04 -13.16
N VAL A 59 -10.26 30.38 -13.07
CA VAL A 59 -11.21 29.63 -12.22
C VAL A 59 -11.38 28.20 -12.75
N ALA A 60 -11.53 28.03 -14.07
CA ALA A 60 -11.66 26.71 -14.69
C ALA A 60 -10.41 25.84 -14.49
N ALA A 61 -9.21 26.43 -14.58
CA ALA A 61 -7.96 25.72 -14.30
C ALA A 61 -7.88 25.28 -12.83
N ALA A 62 -8.17 26.17 -11.89
CA ALA A 62 -8.20 25.85 -10.46
C ALA A 62 -9.28 24.80 -10.12
N GLU A 63 -10.42 24.81 -10.80
CA GLU A 63 -11.48 23.83 -10.63
C GLU A 63 -11.08 22.44 -11.18
N ALA A 64 -10.35 22.40 -12.30
CA ALA A 64 -9.79 21.16 -12.83
C ALA A 64 -8.75 20.56 -11.88
N GLU A 65 -7.88 21.40 -11.31
CA GLU A 65 -6.91 20.98 -10.29
C GLU A 65 -7.60 20.46 -9.02
N TRP A 66 -8.64 21.17 -8.55
CA TRP A 66 -9.45 20.75 -7.41
C TRP A 66 -10.12 19.39 -7.64
N ARG A 67 -10.73 19.17 -8.81
CA ARG A 67 -11.33 17.88 -9.15
C ARG A 67 -10.28 16.76 -9.19
N THR A 68 -9.11 17.03 -9.75
CA THR A 68 -8.02 16.05 -9.83
C THR A 68 -7.51 15.68 -8.43
N ALA A 69 -7.33 16.66 -7.56
CA ALA A 69 -6.91 16.43 -6.17
C ALA A 69 -7.97 15.66 -5.37
N LEU A 70 -9.24 15.95 -5.59
CA LEU A 70 -10.36 15.26 -4.93
C LEU A 70 -10.47 13.80 -5.40
N ASP A 71 -10.38 13.54 -6.71
CA ASP A 71 -10.38 12.20 -7.28
C ASP A 71 -9.25 11.34 -6.71
N ARG A 72 -8.02 11.90 -6.64
CA ARG A 72 -6.86 11.22 -6.06
C ARG A 72 -7.06 10.87 -4.58
N TRP A 73 -7.57 11.81 -3.79
CA TRP A 73 -7.85 11.58 -2.37
C TRP A 73 -8.96 10.54 -2.17
N GLN A 74 -9.99 10.57 -3.01
CA GLN A 74 -11.08 9.61 -2.96
C GLN A 74 -10.57 8.19 -3.28
N LYS A 75 -9.83 8.00 -4.37
CA LYS A 75 -9.23 6.69 -4.71
C LYS A 75 -8.39 6.11 -3.56
N LEU A 76 -7.49 6.92 -2.99
CA LEU A 76 -6.67 6.50 -1.85
C LEU A 76 -7.51 6.13 -0.61
N THR A 77 -8.66 6.79 -0.42
CA THR A 77 -9.59 6.49 0.68
C THR A 77 -10.39 5.21 0.40
N ASP A 78 -10.73 4.96 -0.86
CA ASP A 78 -11.40 3.74 -1.34
C ASP A 78 -10.44 2.52 -1.39
N GLY A 79 -9.16 2.72 -1.09
CA GLY A 79 -8.13 1.66 -1.10
C GLY A 79 -7.49 1.41 -2.46
N GLU A 80 -7.82 2.23 -3.46
CA GLU A 80 -7.17 2.21 -4.77
C GLU A 80 -6.01 3.21 -4.74
N ASP A 81 -4.78 2.75 -4.88
CA ASP A 81 -3.63 3.65 -4.97
C ASP A 81 -3.47 4.10 -6.43
N PRO A 82 -3.84 5.35 -6.79
CA PRO A 82 -3.79 5.83 -8.17
C PRO A 82 -2.35 5.99 -8.67
N ASP A 83 -1.36 5.86 -7.79
CA ASP A 83 0.07 5.92 -8.09
C ASP A 83 0.75 4.56 -7.92
N ALA A 84 0.01 3.50 -7.57
CA ALA A 84 0.56 2.15 -7.60
C ALA A 84 0.83 1.76 -9.04
N THR A 85 2.09 1.47 -9.33
CA THR A 85 2.42 0.61 -10.47
C THR A 85 1.99 -0.78 -10.04
N GLU A 86 1.15 -1.48 -10.83
CA GLU A 86 0.70 -2.85 -10.55
C GLU A 86 1.91 -3.72 -10.14
N GLU A 87 2.14 -3.89 -8.84
CA GLU A 87 2.94 -4.99 -8.34
C GLU A 87 2.00 -6.20 -8.32
N PRO A 88 2.43 -7.35 -8.88
CA PRO A 88 1.56 -8.51 -9.01
C PRO A 88 1.04 -8.91 -7.63
N GLU A 89 -0.26 -9.17 -7.55
CA GLU A 89 -0.90 -9.79 -6.39
C GLU A 89 -0.04 -11.00 -5.96
N ASP A 90 0.45 -10.94 -4.73
CA ASP A 90 1.22 -11.99 -4.07
C ASP A 90 0.32 -13.23 -3.96
N GLU A 91 0.29 -14.05 -5.02
CA GLU A 91 -0.34 -15.37 -5.01
C GLU A 91 0.30 -16.15 -3.86
N PRO A 92 -0.49 -16.79 -2.97
CA PRO A 92 0.06 -17.55 -1.87
C PRO A 92 0.93 -18.67 -2.46
N THR A 93 2.24 -18.58 -2.24
CA THR A 93 3.14 -19.69 -2.50
C THR A 93 2.66 -20.86 -1.65
N GLU A 94 2.04 -21.85 -2.30
CA GLU A 94 1.61 -23.09 -1.67
C GLU A 94 2.78 -23.67 -0.88
N GLU A 95 2.53 -23.92 0.41
CA GLU A 95 3.42 -24.68 1.29
C GLU A 95 3.79 -25.99 0.60
N PRO A 96 5.08 -26.41 0.56
CA PRO A 96 5.34 -27.82 0.30
C PRO A 96 4.77 -28.61 1.49
N GLU A 97 3.76 -29.43 1.23
CA GLU A 97 3.31 -30.51 2.11
C GLU A 97 4.53 -31.40 2.42
N ASP A 98 5.12 -31.22 3.59
CA ASP A 98 6.09 -32.14 4.16
C ASP A 98 5.32 -33.42 4.54
N GLU A 99 5.32 -34.39 3.62
CA GLU A 99 4.80 -35.73 3.86
C GLU A 99 5.48 -36.32 5.11
N PRO A 100 4.75 -36.75 6.16
CA PRO A 100 5.38 -37.41 7.28
C PRO A 100 5.97 -38.74 6.79
N THR A 101 7.29 -38.84 6.86
CA THR A 101 8.05 -40.08 6.64
C THR A 101 7.49 -41.17 7.55
N GLU A 102 6.91 -42.22 6.95
CA GLU A 102 6.55 -43.45 7.63
C GLU A 102 7.81 -44.12 8.21
N GLU A 103 7.92 -44.18 9.53
CA GLU A 103 8.68 -45.25 10.20
C GLU A 103 7.71 -46.09 11.03
N PRO A 104 7.47 -47.34 10.61
CA PRO A 104 7.22 -48.38 11.58
C PRO A 104 8.14 -49.57 11.30
N GLU A 105 9.28 -49.65 11.97
CA GLU A 105 9.95 -50.94 12.19
C GLU A 105 10.21 -51.14 13.68
N ASP A 106 9.13 -51.61 14.31
CA ASP A 106 9.12 -52.40 15.53
C ASP A 106 9.74 -53.76 15.17
N GLU A 107 10.90 -54.12 15.72
CA GLU A 107 11.23 -55.53 16.00
C GLU A 107 12.28 -55.63 17.13
N PRO A 108 11.90 -56.12 18.31
CA PRO A 108 12.84 -56.70 19.26
C PRO A 108 13.04 -58.18 18.94
N THR A 109 14.30 -58.63 18.76
CA THR A 109 14.70 -60.05 18.90
C THR A 109 16.12 -60.15 19.43
#